data_AF-A0A353H8W8-F1
#
_entry.id   AF-A0A353H8W8-F1
#
_cell.length_a   1.000
_cell.length_b   1.000
_cell.length_c   1.000
_cell.angle_alpha   90.00
_cell.angle_beta   90.00
_cell.angle_gamma   90.00
#
_symmetry.space_group_name_H-M   'P 1'
#
loop_
_entity.id
_entity.type
_entity.pdbx_description
1 polymer ?
#
loop_
_entity_poly.entity_id
_entity_poly.type
_entity_poly.pdbx_seq_one_letter_code
_entity_poly.pdbx_strand_id
1 'polypeptide(L)'
;MPRLARLDGPSVLHHVIMRGIEHRRIFRDSKDHDDFLARFEDLIPRTKTSCYAWALLTNYAHFLLRTGDAQSGSDEGFARLINDLKIKKWVMYAKRPFAGPEKILDYLGRYTHRVAISNHRILSIDDGKVTFSYKDRNDDNKTKLMTLKANEFIRRFLLHVLPQRFVKIRYFGFMFHRERQINIELIRKLMDVVAGFTEKVNETIQQIML
;
A
#
# COMPACT_ATOMS: atom_id res chain seq x y z
N MET A 1 4.39 14.98 2.74
CA MET A 1 3.19 15.19 3.56
C MET A 1 2.52 13.84 3.78
N PRO A 2 2.06 13.51 4.99
CA PRO A 2 1.26 12.31 5.24
C PRO A 2 0.01 12.37 4.35
N ARG A 3 -0.34 11.24 3.74
CA ARG A 3 -1.58 11.15 2.94
C ARG A 3 -2.75 11.23 3.89
N LEU A 4 -3.74 12.05 3.57
CA LEU A 4 -5.02 12.06 4.27
C LEU A 4 -5.69 10.69 4.14
N ALA A 5 -6.46 10.31 5.16
CA ALA A 5 -7.30 9.12 5.08
C ALA A 5 -8.26 9.25 3.89
N ARG A 6 -8.44 8.18 3.12
CA ARG A 6 -9.41 8.15 2.04
C ARG A 6 -10.80 8.12 2.66
N LEU A 7 -11.63 9.09 2.33
CA LEU A 7 -13.05 9.07 2.69
C LEU A 7 -13.73 7.99 1.86
N ASP A 8 -14.44 7.11 2.54
CA ASP A 8 -15.21 6.02 1.94
C ASP A 8 -16.64 6.12 2.47
N GLY A 9 -17.62 6.10 1.57
CA GLY A 9 -19.01 6.38 1.87
C GLY A 9 -19.82 6.61 0.59
N PRO A 10 -21.15 6.46 0.62
CA PRO A 10 -22.00 6.69 -0.54
C PRO A 10 -21.96 8.16 -0.97
N SER A 11 -22.05 8.41 -2.28
CA SER A 11 -22.03 9.75 -2.88
C SER A 11 -20.74 10.56 -2.69
N VAL A 12 -19.65 9.94 -2.23
CA VAL A 12 -18.34 10.59 -2.12
C VAL A 12 -17.70 10.68 -3.50
N LEU A 13 -17.12 11.84 -3.81
CA LEU A 13 -16.41 12.09 -5.06
C LEU A 13 -14.94 11.71 -4.92
N HIS A 14 -14.44 10.89 -5.85
CA HIS A 14 -13.06 10.44 -5.93
C HIS A 14 -12.44 10.79 -7.27
N HIS A 15 -11.25 11.38 -7.21
CA HIS A 15 -10.34 11.39 -8.36
C HIS A 15 -9.52 10.09 -8.34
N VAL A 16 -9.86 9.17 -9.23
CA VAL A 16 -9.20 7.87 -9.37
C VAL A 16 -8.13 7.95 -10.45
N ILE A 17 -6.93 7.50 -10.13
CA ILE A 17 -5.79 7.46 -11.05
C ILE A 17 -5.33 6.02 -11.18
N MET A 18 -5.35 5.51 -12.41
CA MET A 18 -4.71 4.24 -12.78
C MET A 18 -3.37 4.55 -13.45
N ARG A 19 -2.32 3.82 -13.10
CA ARG A 19 -1.00 3.99 -13.70
C ARG A 19 -0.41 2.63 -14.06
N GLY A 20 0.20 2.55 -15.23
CA GLY A 20 0.92 1.36 -15.65
C GLY A 20 2.09 1.05 -14.71
N ILE A 21 2.27 -0.23 -14.41
CA ILE A 21 3.41 -0.69 -13.61
C ILE A 21 4.70 -0.32 -14.36
N GLU A 22 5.70 0.21 -13.64
CA GLU A 22 6.98 0.67 -14.23
C GLU A 22 6.80 1.70 -15.36
N HIS A 23 5.79 2.56 -15.28
CA HIS A 23 5.48 3.57 -16.31
C HIS A 23 5.15 2.98 -17.70
N ARG A 24 4.90 1.66 -17.78
CA ARG A 24 4.52 0.99 -19.01
C ARG A 24 3.12 1.42 -19.47
N ARG A 25 2.80 1.08 -20.72
CA ARG A 25 1.47 1.31 -21.29
C ARG A 25 0.40 0.59 -20.44
N ILE A 26 -0.72 1.26 -20.21
CA ILE A 26 -1.85 0.67 -19.45
C ILE A 26 -2.67 -0.31 -20.30
N PHE A 27 -2.63 -0.16 -21.62
CA PHE A 27 -3.23 -1.09 -22.57
C PHE A 27 -2.14 -1.63 -23.50
N ARG A 28 -2.18 -2.93 -23.78
CA ARG A 28 -1.21 -3.60 -24.66
C ARG A 28 -1.44 -3.28 -26.13
N ASP A 29 -2.72 -3.24 -26.51
CA ASP A 29 -3.23 -3.01 -27.85
C ASP A 29 -4.67 -2.46 -27.77
N SER A 30 -5.31 -2.22 -28.92
CA SER A 30 -6.68 -1.70 -28.99
C SER A 30 -7.71 -2.67 -28.42
N LYS A 31 -7.47 -3.98 -28.50
CA LYS A 31 -8.40 -4.98 -27.96
C LYS A 31 -8.43 -4.94 -26.42
N ASP A 32 -7.27 -4.82 -25.79
CA ASP A 32 -7.14 -4.66 -24.33
C ASP A 32 -7.81 -3.35 -23.84
N HIS A 33 -7.71 -2.29 -24.63
CA HIS A 33 -8.42 -1.03 -24.39
C HIS A 33 -9.95 -1.19 -24.46
N ASP A 34 -10.46 -1.86 -25.49
CA ASP A 34 -11.90 -2.05 -25.68
C ASP A 34 -12.47 -3.01 -24.63
N ASP A 35 -11.74 -4.06 -24.28
CA ASP A 35 -12.08 -4.97 -23.17
C ASP A 35 -12.16 -4.23 -21.83
N PHE A 36 -11.31 -3.23 -21.60
CA PHE A 36 -11.37 -2.37 -20.42
C PHE A 36 -12.64 -1.52 -20.42
N LEU A 37 -12.95 -0.84 -21.54
CA LEU A 37 -14.14 0.01 -21.66
C LEU A 37 -15.43 -0.80 -21.49
N ALA A 38 -15.54 -1.97 -22.11
CA ALA A 38 -16.70 -2.84 -21.99
C ALA A 38 -16.96 -3.27 -20.53
N ARG A 39 -15.88 -3.59 -19.78
CA ARG A 39 -15.99 -3.92 -18.34
C ARG A 39 -16.37 -2.70 -17.51
N PHE A 40 -15.82 -1.54 -17.85
CA PHE A 40 -16.13 -0.30 -17.16
C PHE A 40 -17.60 0.09 -17.35
N GLU A 41 -18.11 -0.06 -18.57
CA GLU A 41 -19.51 0.15 -18.93
C GLU A 41 -20.46 -0.81 -18.20
N ASP A 42 -20.10 -2.08 -18.04
CA ASP A 42 -20.88 -3.05 -17.23
C ASP A 42 -20.89 -2.68 -15.73
N LEU A 43 -19.76 -2.24 -15.19
CA LEU A 43 -19.59 -2.03 -13.76
C LEU A 43 -20.23 -0.74 -13.24
N ILE A 44 -20.22 0.33 -14.04
CA ILE A 44 -20.73 1.65 -13.63
C ILE A 44 -22.21 1.57 -13.18
N PRO A 45 -23.14 0.98 -13.95
CA PRO A 45 -24.53 0.83 -13.54
C PRO A 45 -24.71 -0.15 -12.38
N ARG A 46 -24.00 -1.29 -12.39
CA ARG A 46 -24.10 -2.32 -11.34
C ARG A 46 -23.71 -1.81 -9.97
N THR A 47 -22.71 -0.93 -9.93
CA THR A 47 -22.24 -0.30 -8.68
C THR A 47 -22.93 1.04 -8.38
N LYS A 48 -23.85 1.47 -9.26
CA LYS A 48 -24.49 2.79 -9.22
C LYS A 48 -23.47 3.93 -9.09
N THR A 49 -22.26 3.72 -9.59
CA THR A 49 -21.18 4.72 -9.58
C THR A 49 -21.49 5.73 -10.68
N SER A 50 -21.31 7.02 -10.43
CA SER A 50 -21.40 8.04 -11.48
C SER A 50 -20.00 8.39 -11.98
N CYS A 51 -19.76 8.34 -13.30
CA CYS A 51 -18.50 8.81 -13.89
C CYS A 51 -18.72 10.17 -14.57
N TYR A 52 -18.18 11.24 -13.99
CA TYR A 52 -18.39 12.61 -14.47
C TYR A 52 -17.38 13.04 -15.52
N ALA A 53 -16.15 12.54 -15.43
CA ALA A 53 -15.08 12.85 -16.37
C ALA A 53 -14.08 11.70 -16.40
N TRP A 54 -13.44 11.49 -17.54
CA TRP A 54 -12.39 10.50 -17.70
C TRP A 54 -11.37 10.93 -18.77
N ALA A 55 -10.15 10.43 -18.64
CA ALA A 55 -9.10 10.58 -19.64
C ALA A 55 -8.25 9.31 -19.64
N LEU A 56 -8.17 8.63 -20.79
CA LEU A 56 -7.30 7.48 -21.00
C LEU A 56 -6.04 7.94 -21.76
N LEU A 57 -4.88 7.78 -21.13
CA LEU A 57 -3.58 8.13 -21.71
C LEU A 57 -2.71 6.87 -21.81
N THR A 58 -1.56 7.00 -22.48
CA THR A 58 -0.70 5.87 -22.80
C THR A 58 -0.31 5.02 -21.59
N ASN A 59 0.09 5.65 -20.47
CA ASN A 59 0.59 4.98 -19.27
C ASN A 59 -0.15 5.38 -17.97
N TYR A 60 -1.23 6.15 -18.09
CA TYR A 60 -2.10 6.49 -16.96
C TYR A 60 -3.52 6.78 -17.45
N ALA A 61 -4.49 6.61 -16.56
CA ALA A 61 -5.86 7.02 -16.77
C ALA A 61 -6.36 7.78 -15.55
N HIS A 62 -7.22 8.76 -15.79
CA HIS A 62 -7.89 9.55 -14.78
C HIS A 62 -9.40 9.35 -14.87
N PHE A 63 -10.06 9.25 -13.72
CA PHE A 63 -11.51 9.20 -13.62
C PHE A 63 -11.97 10.10 -12.48
N LEU A 64 -13.08 10.80 -12.71
CA LEU A 64 -13.82 11.50 -11.66
C LEU A 64 -15.08 10.69 -11.37
N LEU A 65 -15.03 9.90 -10.31
CA LEU A 65 -16.09 8.96 -9.95
C LEU A 65 -16.80 9.45 -8.68
N ARG A 66 -18.11 9.25 -8.61
CA ARG A 66 -18.87 9.36 -7.36
C ARG A 66 -19.39 7.99 -6.99
N THR A 67 -19.08 7.54 -5.77
CA THR A 67 -19.51 6.24 -5.25
C THR A 67 -21.04 6.14 -5.22
N GLY A 68 -21.56 5.00 -5.68
CA GLY A 68 -22.96 4.65 -5.51
C GLY A 68 -23.27 4.07 -4.14
N ASP A 69 -24.53 3.67 -3.95
CA ASP A 69 -25.05 2.93 -2.80
C ASP A 69 -25.03 1.40 -3.05
N ALA A 70 -24.05 0.91 -3.82
CA ALA A 70 -23.97 -0.51 -4.13
C ALA A 70 -23.95 -1.38 -2.87
N GLN A 71 -24.73 -2.46 -2.89
CA GLN A 71 -24.76 -3.45 -1.81
C GLN A 71 -23.39 -4.10 -1.55
N SER A 72 -22.38 -3.94 -2.42
CA SER A 72 -21.02 -4.43 -2.18
C SER A 72 -20.39 -3.95 -0.86
N GLY A 73 -20.92 -2.89 -0.25
CA GLY A 73 -20.55 -2.45 1.10
C GLY A 73 -21.19 -3.23 2.26
N SER A 74 -22.19 -4.09 2.00
CA SER A 74 -22.75 -5.02 3.00
C SER A 74 -22.01 -6.36 2.99
N ASP A 75 -22.12 -7.14 4.07
CA ASP A 75 -21.46 -8.45 4.15
C ASP A 75 -21.86 -9.39 2.99
N GLU A 76 -23.15 -9.41 2.63
CA GLU A 76 -23.68 -10.23 1.54
C GLU A 76 -23.23 -9.74 0.16
N GLY A 77 -23.21 -8.42 -0.07
CA GLY A 77 -22.73 -7.87 -1.32
C GLY A 77 -21.22 -8.00 -1.46
N PHE A 78 -20.47 -7.88 -0.36
CA PHE A 78 -19.04 -8.15 -0.33
C PHE A 78 -18.75 -9.61 -0.64
N ALA A 79 -19.47 -10.55 -0.02
CA ALA A 79 -19.34 -11.98 -0.31
C ALA A 79 -19.61 -12.30 -1.79
N ARG A 80 -20.68 -11.71 -2.38
CA ARG A 80 -20.97 -11.83 -3.81
C ARG A 80 -19.85 -11.25 -4.68
N LEU A 81 -19.37 -10.05 -4.36
CA LEU A 81 -18.24 -9.43 -5.06
C LEU A 81 -17.02 -10.36 -5.04
N ILE A 82 -16.64 -10.89 -3.88
CA ILE A 82 -15.50 -11.80 -3.75
C ILE A 82 -15.71 -13.06 -4.61
N ASN A 83 -16.92 -13.62 -4.66
CA ASN A 83 -17.22 -14.77 -5.52
C ASN A 83 -17.10 -14.42 -7.01
N ASP A 84 -17.63 -13.28 -7.45
CA ASP A 84 -17.47 -12.79 -8.82
C ASP A 84 -15.99 -12.63 -9.19
N LEU A 85 -15.20 -12.04 -8.27
CA LEU A 85 -13.77 -11.80 -8.44
C LEU A 85 -12.96 -13.10 -8.49
N LYS A 86 -13.32 -14.14 -7.72
CA LYS A 86 -12.64 -15.44 -7.76
C LYS A 86 -12.67 -16.09 -9.14
N ILE A 87 -13.74 -15.89 -9.90
CA ILE A 87 -13.95 -16.53 -11.20
C ILE A 87 -13.20 -15.76 -12.31
N LYS A 88 -12.77 -14.52 -12.06
CA LYS A 88 -12.04 -13.73 -13.04
C LYS A 88 -10.64 -14.29 -13.25
N LYS A 89 -10.24 -14.40 -14.52
CA LYS A 89 -8.85 -14.68 -14.91
C LYS A 89 -8.01 -13.43 -14.68
N TRP A 90 -7.47 -13.29 -13.48
CA TRP A 90 -6.61 -12.17 -13.12
C TRP A 90 -5.28 -12.21 -13.86
N VAL A 91 -4.90 -11.08 -14.46
CA VAL A 91 -3.53 -10.88 -14.95
C VAL A 91 -2.65 -10.52 -13.76
N MET A 92 -2.07 -11.54 -13.12
CA MET A 92 -1.12 -11.34 -12.03
C MET A 92 0.27 -11.00 -12.57
N TYR A 93 0.77 -9.82 -12.22
CA TYR A 93 2.17 -9.45 -12.45
C TYR A 93 3.01 -9.76 -11.21
N ALA A 94 3.70 -10.90 -11.24
CA ALA A 94 4.69 -11.26 -10.24
C ALA A 94 6.09 -11.05 -10.83
N LYS A 95 6.84 -10.09 -10.28
CA LYS A 95 8.24 -9.84 -10.69
C LYS A 95 9.17 -10.59 -9.75
N ARG A 96 10.26 -11.16 -10.31
CA ARG A 96 11.32 -11.75 -9.49
C ARG A 96 11.93 -10.71 -8.54
N PRO A 97 12.38 -11.14 -7.34
CA PRO A 97 13.22 -10.34 -6.45
C PRO A 97 14.26 -9.53 -7.22
N PHE A 98 14.25 -8.21 -7.04
CA PHE A 98 15.11 -7.33 -7.85
C PHE A 98 16.59 -7.41 -7.45
N ALA A 99 16.92 -7.98 -6.29
CA ALA A 99 18.27 -7.95 -5.74
C ALA A 99 18.55 -9.03 -4.66
N GLY A 100 17.92 -10.21 -4.77
CA GLY A 100 18.10 -11.31 -3.82
C GLY A 100 17.24 -11.22 -2.53
N PRO A 101 17.16 -12.30 -1.74
CA PRO A 101 16.34 -12.36 -0.53
C PRO A 101 16.71 -11.29 0.50
N GLU A 102 17.99 -11.00 0.68
CA GLU A 102 18.48 -10.06 1.70
C GLU A 102 17.98 -8.63 1.42
N LYS A 103 18.01 -8.21 0.16
CA LYS A 103 17.54 -6.87 -0.24
C LYS A 103 16.03 -6.74 -0.16
N ILE A 104 15.28 -7.83 -0.39
CA ILE A 104 13.84 -7.84 -0.12
C ILE A 104 13.58 -7.72 1.38
N LEU A 105 14.29 -8.50 2.19
CA LEU A 105 14.14 -8.47 3.64
C LEU A 105 14.48 -7.08 4.21
N ASP A 106 15.56 -6.46 3.76
CA ASP A 106 15.91 -5.09 4.12
C ASP A 106 14.82 -4.08 3.66
N TYR A 107 14.34 -4.20 2.42
CA TYR A 107 13.25 -3.35 1.93
C TYR A 107 11.96 -3.51 2.74
N LEU A 108 11.50 -4.74 2.96
CA LEU A 108 10.28 -5.06 3.72
C LEU A 108 10.43 -4.71 5.19
N GLY A 109 11.60 -4.96 5.79
CA GLY A 109 11.94 -4.59 7.16
C GLY A 109 11.87 -3.08 7.35
N ARG A 110 12.43 -2.31 6.41
CA ARG A 110 12.30 -0.85 6.41
C ARG A 110 10.84 -0.41 6.28
N TYR A 111 10.04 -1.07 5.45
CA TYR A 111 8.63 -0.71 5.24
C TYR A 111 7.76 -1.02 6.45
N THR A 112 8.06 -2.11 7.17
CA THR A 112 7.26 -2.60 8.30
C THR A 112 7.65 -1.97 9.63
N HIS A 113 8.93 -1.73 9.85
CA HIS A 113 9.42 -1.24 11.15
C HIS A 113 9.61 0.29 11.18
N ARG A 114 10.00 0.93 10.08
CA ARG A 114 10.15 2.40 10.08
C ARG A 114 8.79 3.10 10.18
N VAL A 115 8.74 4.23 10.89
CA VAL A 115 7.50 4.95 11.18
C VAL A 115 7.29 6.07 10.16
N ALA A 116 8.09 7.14 10.22
CA ALA A 116 7.90 8.33 9.38
C ALA A 116 9.17 8.75 8.62
N ILE A 117 10.30 8.79 9.33
CA ILE A 117 11.60 9.24 8.85
C ILE A 117 12.70 8.40 9.48
N SER A 118 13.82 8.21 8.79
CA SER A 118 14.99 7.52 9.33
C SER A 118 15.92 8.48 10.06
N ASN A 119 16.56 8.03 11.14
CA ASN A 119 17.41 8.86 12.01
C ASN A 119 18.48 9.65 11.24
N HIS A 120 19.21 9.02 10.31
CA HIS A 120 20.23 9.70 9.51
C HIS A 120 19.70 10.86 8.63
N ARG A 121 18.38 10.98 8.46
CA ARG A 121 17.78 12.10 7.72
C ARG A 121 17.50 13.28 8.62
N ILE A 122 17.45 13.10 9.94
CA ILE A 122 17.37 14.19 10.91
C ILE A 122 18.80 14.71 11.07
N LEU A 123 19.05 15.91 10.56
CA LEU A 123 20.39 16.49 10.49
C LEU A 123 20.71 17.36 11.70
N SER A 124 19.70 18.05 12.26
CA SER A 124 19.85 18.81 13.49
C SER A 124 18.55 18.91 14.26
N ILE A 125 18.67 18.99 15.58
CA ILE A 125 17.61 19.32 16.53
C ILE A 125 18.20 20.39 17.44
N ASP A 126 17.86 21.65 17.18
CA ASP A 126 18.43 22.79 17.91
C ASP A 126 17.46 23.98 17.89
N ASP A 127 17.52 24.85 18.89
CA ASP A 127 16.69 26.05 19.02
C ASP A 127 15.17 25.81 18.79
N GLY A 128 14.66 24.68 19.31
CA GLY A 128 13.26 24.29 19.13
C GLY A 128 12.86 24.02 17.67
N LYS A 129 13.83 23.74 16.79
CA LYS A 129 13.64 23.40 15.39
C LYS A 129 14.28 22.06 15.07
N VAL A 130 13.73 21.40 14.05
CA VAL A 130 14.24 20.14 13.52
C VAL A 130 14.52 20.33 12.04
N THR A 131 15.76 20.09 11.62
CA THR A 131 16.17 20.09 10.22
C THR A 131 16.36 18.67 9.73
N PHE A 132 15.75 18.33 8.61
CA PHE A 132 15.86 17.00 8.03
C PHE A 132 15.90 17.01 6.51
N SER A 133 16.54 15.98 5.92
CA SER A 133 16.61 15.81 4.48
C SER A 133 15.40 15.07 3.93
N TYR A 134 14.82 15.56 2.85
CA TYR A 134 13.70 14.93 2.14
C TYR A 134 13.99 14.79 0.64
N LYS A 135 13.34 13.83 -0.04
CA LYS A 135 13.39 13.73 -1.50
C LYS A 135 12.19 14.49 -2.07
N ASP A 136 12.45 15.49 -2.89
CA ASP A 136 11.42 16.29 -3.53
C ASP A 136 10.95 15.63 -4.82
N ARG A 137 9.77 15.00 -4.79
CA ARG A 137 9.22 14.30 -5.96
C ARG A 137 8.81 15.23 -7.09
N ASN A 138 8.62 16.52 -6.82
CA ASN A 138 8.27 17.52 -7.81
C ASN A 138 9.52 18.13 -8.49
N ASP A 139 10.71 17.86 -7.94
CA ASP A 139 12.00 18.33 -8.46
C ASP A 139 12.94 17.13 -8.60
N ASP A 140 12.54 16.20 -9.48
CA ASP A 140 13.30 15.02 -9.89
C ASP A 140 13.90 14.18 -8.73
N ASN A 141 13.15 14.04 -7.64
CA ASN A 141 13.58 13.32 -6.44
C ASN A 141 14.89 13.85 -5.81
N LYS A 142 15.26 15.11 -6.08
CA LYS A 142 16.43 15.75 -5.48
C LYS A 142 16.32 15.76 -3.96
N THR A 143 17.46 15.59 -3.30
CA THR A 143 17.54 15.68 -1.84
C THR A 143 17.58 17.15 -1.45
N LYS A 144 16.61 17.60 -0.64
CA LYS A 144 16.50 18.97 -0.11
C LYS A 144 16.41 18.93 1.40
N LEU A 145 16.69 20.06 2.04
CA LEU A 145 16.54 20.23 3.48
C LEU A 145 15.21 20.91 3.81
N MET A 146 14.62 20.54 4.94
CA MET A 146 13.45 21.17 5.50
C MET A 146 13.67 21.40 6.99
N THR A 147 13.44 22.62 7.44
CA THR A 147 13.47 22.98 8.86
C THR A 147 12.06 23.31 9.32
N LEU A 148 11.61 22.65 10.38
CA LEU A 148 10.31 22.88 11.01
C LEU A 148 10.50 23.24 12.48
N LYS A 149 9.52 23.95 13.07
CA LYS A 149 9.41 24.01 14.53
C LYS A 149 9.20 22.60 15.07
N ALA A 150 9.77 22.30 16.24
CA ALA A 150 9.74 20.97 16.85
C ALA A 150 8.30 20.45 17.04
N ASN A 151 7.37 21.31 17.45
CA ASN A 151 5.95 20.94 17.61
C ASN A 151 5.29 20.50 16.30
N GLU A 152 5.57 21.19 15.18
CA GLU A 152 5.04 20.81 13.87
C GLU A 152 5.71 19.54 13.34
N PHE A 153 7.01 19.35 13.61
CA PHE A 153 7.69 18.09 13.33
C PHE A 153 7.04 16.92 14.08
N ILE A 154 6.82 17.07 15.39
CA ILE A 154 6.17 16.06 16.24
C ILE A 154 4.75 15.77 15.74
N ARG A 155 3.94 16.80 15.47
CA ARG A 155 2.59 16.63 14.92
C ARG A 155 2.61 15.81 13.62
N ARG A 156 3.50 16.13 12.68
CA ARG A 156 3.65 15.37 11.41
C ARG A 156 4.15 13.95 11.63
N PHE A 157 5.06 13.75 12.58
CA PHE A 157 5.58 12.43 12.93
C PHE A 157 4.47 11.55 13.49
N LEU A 158 3.66 12.08 14.42
CA LEU A 158 2.57 11.36 15.07
C LEU A 158 1.47 10.93 14.09
N LEU A 159 1.31 11.59 12.94
CA LEU A 159 0.42 11.12 11.85
C LEU A 159 0.81 9.76 11.26
N HIS A 160 2.02 9.26 11.55
CA HIS A 160 2.51 7.96 11.12
C HIS A 160 2.49 6.91 12.25
N VAL A 161 2.13 7.33 13.47
CA VAL A 161 1.94 6.44 14.61
C VAL A 161 0.51 5.95 14.57
N LEU A 162 0.35 4.63 14.56
CA LEU A 162 -0.98 4.02 14.54
C LEU A 162 -1.67 4.23 15.89
N PRO A 163 -2.99 4.47 15.92
CA PRO A 163 -3.75 4.50 17.17
C PRO A 163 -3.63 3.20 17.95
N GLN A 164 -3.96 3.26 19.24
CA GLN A 164 -3.96 2.07 20.08
C GLN A 164 -4.81 0.94 19.46
N ARG A 165 -4.31 -0.30 19.54
CA ARG A 165 -4.90 -1.52 18.95
C ARG A 165 -4.80 -1.64 17.42
N PHE A 166 -4.26 -0.65 16.71
CA PHE A 166 -3.92 -0.79 15.29
C PHE A 166 -2.49 -1.29 15.13
N VAL A 167 -2.31 -2.30 14.26
CA VAL A 167 -1.00 -2.90 13.95
C VAL A 167 -0.55 -2.54 12.54
N LYS A 168 0.76 -2.34 12.36
CA LYS A 168 1.36 -2.04 11.04
C LYS A 168 1.26 -3.23 10.07
N ILE A 169 1.50 -4.43 10.57
CA ILE A 169 1.38 -5.68 9.80
C ILE A 169 0.10 -6.39 10.25
N ARG A 170 -0.82 -6.59 9.32
CA ARG A 170 -1.99 -7.44 9.52
C ARG A 170 -1.76 -8.77 8.85
N TYR A 171 -2.03 -9.86 9.57
CA TYR A 171 -1.91 -11.20 9.03
C TYR A 171 -3.28 -11.70 8.57
N PHE A 172 -3.33 -12.26 7.36
CA PHE A 172 -4.55 -12.80 6.74
C PHE A 172 -4.30 -14.19 6.15
N GLY A 173 -5.38 -14.89 5.79
CA GLY A 173 -5.31 -16.22 5.19
C GLY A 173 -4.56 -17.18 6.11
N PHE A 174 -3.66 -17.99 5.55
CA PHE A 174 -2.85 -18.96 6.30
C PHE A 174 -1.96 -18.35 7.40
N MET A 175 -1.69 -17.03 7.38
CA MET A 175 -0.87 -16.38 8.43
C MET A 175 -1.69 -15.80 9.58
N PHE A 176 -3.03 -15.90 9.57
CA PHE A 176 -3.88 -15.27 10.58
C PHE A 176 -3.56 -15.77 12.01
N HIS A 177 -3.66 -14.86 12.99
CA HIS A 177 -3.02 -15.02 14.29
C HIS A 177 -3.38 -16.32 15.03
N ARG A 178 -4.64 -16.76 14.96
CA ARG A 178 -5.13 -17.92 15.73
C ARG A 178 -4.50 -19.24 15.28
N GLU A 179 -4.35 -19.45 13.98
CA GLU A 179 -3.85 -20.71 13.41
C GLU A 179 -2.45 -20.56 12.80
N ARG A 180 -1.80 -19.41 13.01
CA ARG A 180 -0.51 -19.09 12.37
C ARG A 180 0.55 -20.17 12.61
N GLN A 181 0.66 -20.67 13.85
CA GLN A 181 1.66 -21.68 14.18
C GLN A 181 1.39 -23.00 13.44
N ILE A 182 0.15 -23.49 13.50
CA ILE A 182 -0.29 -24.72 12.84
C ILE A 182 -0.10 -24.62 11.32
N ASN A 183 -0.53 -23.51 10.71
CA ASN A 183 -0.40 -23.30 9.27
C ASN A 183 1.06 -23.19 8.82
N ILE A 184 1.92 -22.53 9.58
CA ILE A 184 3.36 -22.43 9.25
C ILE A 184 4.01 -23.81 9.27
N GLU A 185 3.70 -24.65 10.25
CA GLU A 185 4.20 -26.02 10.31
C GLU A 185 3.74 -26.85 9.10
N LEU A 186 2.45 -26.75 8.74
CA LEU A 186 1.92 -27.42 7.56
C LEU A 186 2.60 -26.95 6.28
N ILE A 187 2.75 -25.64 6.08
CA ILE A 187 3.44 -25.07 4.91
C ILE A 187 4.87 -25.60 4.81
N ARG A 188 5.60 -25.66 5.92
CA ARG A 188 6.99 -26.17 5.93
C ARG A 188 7.06 -27.64 5.53
N LYS A 189 6.16 -28.48 6.06
CA LYS A 189 6.06 -29.90 5.67
C LYS A 189 5.79 -30.04 4.19
N LEU A 190 4.88 -29.22 3.64
CA LEU A 190 4.54 -29.24 2.21
C LEU A 190 5.66 -28.72 1.30
N MET A 191 6.52 -27.84 1.82
CA MET A 191 7.65 -27.28 1.07
C MET A 191 8.95 -28.12 1.19
N ASP A 192 8.93 -29.21 1.97
CA ASP A 192 10.11 -30.03 2.27
C ASP A 192 11.31 -29.23 2.81
N VAL A 193 11.02 -28.20 3.61
CA VAL A 193 12.06 -27.35 4.22
C VAL A 193 12.32 -27.80 5.65
N VAL A 194 13.48 -28.40 5.88
CA VAL A 194 14.02 -28.62 7.24
C VAL A 194 14.48 -27.27 7.79
N ALA A 195 13.61 -26.60 8.55
CA ALA A 195 13.90 -25.27 9.06
C ALA A 195 14.92 -25.34 10.22
N GLY A 196 16.18 -24.97 9.96
CA GLY A 196 17.09 -24.49 11.00
C GLY A 196 16.62 -23.12 11.48
N PHE A 197 16.34 -22.99 12.77
CA PHE A 197 15.87 -21.72 13.34
C PHE A 197 17.06 -20.84 13.69
N THR A 198 17.00 -19.56 13.32
CA THR A 198 17.70 -18.52 14.06
C THR A 198 16.97 -18.28 15.36
N GLU A 199 17.66 -18.47 16.49
CA GLU A 199 17.12 -18.09 17.78
C GLU A 199 16.80 -16.60 17.78
N LYS A 200 15.65 -16.25 18.36
CA LYS A 200 15.25 -14.86 18.49
C LYS A 200 16.18 -14.20 19.49
N VAL A 201 17.11 -13.37 19.00
CA VAL A 201 17.96 -12.56 19.86
C VAL A 201 17.05 -11.60 20.63
N ASN A 202 17.08 -11.70 21.96
CA ASN A 202 16.40 -10.74 22.83
C ASN A 202 17.27 -9.48 22.92
N GLU A 203 17.04 -8.55 22.01
CA GLU A 203 17.65 -7.23 22.05
C GLU A 203 16.74 -6.26 22.79
N THR A 204 17.33 -5.46 23.68
CA THR A 204 16.65 -4.34 24.32
C THR A 204 16.31 -3.26 23.30
N ILE A 205 15.30 -2.43 23.58
CA ILE A 205 14.97 -1.27 22.73
C ILE A 205 16.20 -0.38 22.51
N GLN A 206 17.07 -0.26 23.51
CA GLN A 206 18.30 0.52 23.44
C GLN A 206 19.32 -0.07 22.46
N GLN A 207 19.45 -1.40 22.40
CA GLN A 207 20.29 -2.09 21.41
C GLN A 207 19.73 -2.00 19.98
N ILE A 208 18.40 -1.87 19.83
CA ILE A 208 17.74 -1.74 18.52
C ILE A 208 17.82 -0.30 17.97
N MET A 209 17.92 0.70 18.85
CA MET A 209 17.88 2.12 18.49
C MET A 209 19.25 2.79 18.30
N LEU A 210 20.33 2.14 18.75
CA LEU A 210 21.73 2.57 18.57
C LEU A 210 22.39 1.78 17.43
#